data_AF-A0A0C6FNJ9-F1
#
_entry.id   AF-A0A0C6FNJ9-F1
#
_cell.length_a   1.000
_cell.length_b   1.000
_cell.length_c   1.000
_cell.angle_alpha   90.00
_cell.angle_beta   90.00
_cell.angle_gamma   90.00
#
_symmetry.space_group_name_H-M   'P 1'
#
loop_
_entity.id
_entity.type
_entity.pdbx_description
1 polymer ?
#
loop_
_entity_poly.entity_id
_entity_poly.type
_entity_poly.pdbx_seq_one_letter_code
_entity_poly.pdbx_strand_id
1 'polypeptide(L)'
;MTATNDDADRALAAHVSGVLRHIWEPIGMGMEGPPDEYDRYIPGIVALLHGRTAHETAIAEHLIRIETLEMRLSPRTRVRSTSTRAARALLGLRDACLDAPHVLVAQIISWNGLHCIWIFRRSDGLHNYQHAVFRSENDENGEYGWWADAGEGRPGLFSTATAAEAEARATIGWLRTCDG
;
A
#
# COMPACT_ATOMS: atom_id res chain seq x y z
N MET A 1 -10.14 25.30 0.95
CA MET A 1 -10.81 24.39 1.91
C MET A 1 -9.79 23.35 2.31
N THR A 2 -9.27 23.44 3.53
CA THR A 2 -8.49 22.36 4.16
C THR A 2 -9.46 21.23 4.47
N ALA A 3 -9.22 20.05 3.90
CA ALA A 3 -9.98 18.87 4.22
C ALA A 3 -9.81 18.51 5.71
N THR A 4 -10.85 17.99 6.32
CA THR A 4 -10.86 17.60 7.73
C THR A 4 -10.11 16.27 7.92
N ASN A 5 -9.57 16.00 9.12
CA ASN A 5 -8.94 14.71 9.43
C ASN A 5 -9.87 13.52 9.08
N ASP A 6 -11.19 13.67 9.26
CA ASP A 6 -12.18 12.65 8.90
C ASP A 6 -12.19 12.27 7.40
N ASP A 7 -11.88 13.22 6.51
CA ASP A 7 -11.80 12.96 5.07
C ASP A 7 -10.51 12.21 4.71
N ALA A 8 -9.41 12.52 5.43
CA ALA A 8 -8.12 11.86 5.24
C ALA A 8 -8.20 10.42 5.76
N ASP A 9 -8.82 10.21 6.92
CA ASP A 9 -9.04 8.89 7.51
C ASP A 9 -9.92 8.02 6.63
N ARG A 10 -10.97 8.60 6.02
CA ARG A 10 -11.83 7.88 5.07
C ARG A 10 -11.07 7.51 3.80
N ALA A 11 -10.25 8.41 3.26
CA ALA A 11 -9.41 8.13 2.10
C ALA A 11 -8.38 7.03 2.41
N LEU A 12 -7.71 7.11 3.57
CA LEU A 12 -6.77 6.09 4.02
C LEU A 12 -7.47 4.74 4.23
N ALA A 13 -8.65 4.71 4.85
CA ALA A 13 -9.43 3.50 5.04
C ALA A 13 -9.80 2.82 3.70
N ALA A 14 -10.17 3.60 2.68
CA ALA A 14 -10.43 3.07 1.35
C ALA A 14 -9.19 2.44 0.70
N HIS A 15 -8.02 3.08 0.83
CA HIS A 15 -6.76 2.53 0.34
C HIS A 15 -6.33 1.28 1.13
N VAL A 16 -6.50 1.28 2.45
CA VAL A 16 -6.25 0.11 3.30
C VAL A 16 -7.13 -1.05 2.88
N SER A 17 -8.43 -0.83 2.64
CA SER A 17 -9.34 -1.87 2.11
C SER A 17 -8.78 -2.50 0.83
N GLY A 18 -8.31 -1.67 -0.10
CA GLY A 18 -7.67 -2.14 -1.34
C GLY A 18 -6.43 -3.01 -1.10
N VAL A 19 -5.57 -2.63 -0.15
CA VAL A 19 -4.38 -3.43 0.20
C VAL A 19 -4.77 -4.78 0.82
N LEU A 20 -5.74 -4.79 1.73
CA LEU A 20 -6.20 -6.04 2.35
C LEU A 20 -6.77 -7.00 1.31
N ARG A 21 -7.56 -6.48 0.37
CA ARG A 21 -8.23 -7.28 -0.65
C ARG A 21 -7.32 -7.77 -1.77
N HIS A 22 -6.38 -6.94 -2.23
CA HIS A 22 -5.63 -7.25 -3.45
C HIS A 22 -4.18 -7.68 -3.20
N ILE A 23 -3.62 -7.37 -2.02
CA ILE A 23 -2.20 -7.60 -1.74
C ILE A 23 -2.02 -8.63 -0.63
N TRP A 24 -2.77 -8.47 0.47
CA TRP A 24 -2.68 -9.35 1.64
C TRP A 24 -3.43 -10.67 1.42
N GLU A 25 -4.73 -10.57 1.10
CA GLU A 25 -5.63 -11.65 0.66
C GLU A 25 -5.27 -13.06 1.17
N PRO A 26 -5.33 -13.30 2.49
CA PRO A 26 -4.81 -14.54 3.07
C PRO A 26 -5.75 -15.75 2.89
N ILE A 27 -6.97 -15.54 2.38
CA ILE A 27 -8.00 -16.59 2.26
C ILE A 27 -8.03 -17.18 0.84
N GLY A 28 -7.50 -16.49 -0.17
CA GLY A 28 -7.49 -16.94 -1.56
C GLY A 28 -8.76 -16.60 -2.34
N MET A 29 -9.62 -15.69 -1.85
CA MET A 29 -10.89 -15.35 -2.50
C MET A 29 -10.76 -14.33 -3.63
N GLY A 30 -9.64 -13.60 -3.71
CA GLY A 30 -9.40 -12.58 -4.73
C GLY A 30 -10.60 -11.66 -5.00
N MET A 31 -11.09 -11.67 -6.25
CA MET A 31 -12.26 -10.88 -6.68
C MET A 31 -13.61 -11.56 -6.42
N GLU A 32 -13.61 -12.85 -6.10
CA GLU A 32 -14.83 -13.65 -5.90
C GLU A 32 -15.40 -13.53 -4.48
N GLY A 33 -14.59 -13.05 -3.52
CA GLY A 33 -15.02 -12.82 -2.14
C GLY A 33 -15.94 -11.60 -1.96
N PRO A 34 -16.69 -11.53 -0.85
CA PRO A 34 -17.48 -10.37 -0.48
C PRO A 34 -16.63 -9.09 -0.45
N PRO A 35 -17.13 -7.93 -0.95
CA PRO A 35 -16.37 -6.69 -0.93
C PRO A 35 -15.97 -6.21 0.47
N ASP A 36 -16.71 -6.61 1.50
CA ASP A 36 -16.59 -6.20 2.89
C ASP A 36 -15.85 -7.23 3.77
N GLU A 37 -15.31 -8.31 3.19
CA GLU A 37 -14.66 -9.42 3.90
C GLU A 37 -13.62 -8.96 4.95
N TYR A 38 -12.87 -7.90 4.63
CA TYR A 38 -11.79 -7.40 5.47
C TYR A 38 -12.14 -6.11 6.24
N ASP A 39 -13.35 -5.59 6.11
CA ASP A 39 -13.73 -4.26 6.63
C ASP A 39 -13.58 -4.16 8.14
N ARG A 40 -13.83 -5.26 8.86
CA ARG A 40 -13.70 -5.31 10.32
C ARG A 40 -12.28 -5.04 10.83
N TYR A 41 -11.26 -5.23 9.99
CA TYR A 41 -9.85 -5.04 10.37
C TYR A 41 -9.34 -3.63 10.05
N ILE A 42 -10.02 -2.90 9.16
CA ILE A 42 -9.59 -1.59 8.67
C ILE A 42 -9.36 -0.59 9.81
N PRO A 43 -10.27 -0.41 10.78
CA PRO A 43 -10.07 0.60 11.84
C PRO A 43 -8.80 0.38 12.65
N GLY A 44 -8.47 -0.87 12.98
CA GLY A 44 -7.26 -1.21 13.75
C GLY A 44 -5.98 -0.95 12.97
N ILE A 45 -6.01 -1.22 11.66
CA ILE A 45 -4.86 -0.97 10.78
C ILE A 45 -4.68 0.53 10.53
N VAL A 46 -5.75 1.29 10.30
CA VAL A 46 -5.69 2.76 10.19
C VAL A 46 -5.09 3.36 11.47
N ALA A 47 -5.55 2.93 12.65
CA ALA A 47 -4.99 3.37 13.92
C ALA A 47 -3.49 3.03 14.06
N LEU A 48 -3.07 1.84 13.61
CA LEU A 48 -1.66 1.44 13.56
C LEU A 48 -0.84 2.35 12.62
N LEU A 49 -1.37 2.70 11.45
CA LEU A 49 -0.67 3.53 10.47
C LEU A 49 -0.56 5.00 10.90
N HIS A 50 -1.49 5.50 11.70
CA HIS A 50 -1.33 6.82 12.33
C HIS A 50 -0.15 6.88 13.32
N GLY A 51 0.21 5.73 13.89
CA GLY A 51 1.44 5.57 14.64
C GLY A 51 2.66 5.71 13.73
N ARG A 52 3.35 6.86 13.77
CA ARG A 52 4.61 7.07 13.02
C ARG A 52 5.73 6.10 13.37
N THR A 53 5.60 5.36 14.48
CA THR A 53 6.54 4.35 14.95
C THR A 53 6.24 2.95 14.41
N ALA A 54 5.17 2.76 13.63
CA ALA A 54 4.87 1.45 13.06
C ALA A 54 5.88 1.14 11.93
N HIS A 55 6.78 0.19 12.17
CA HIS A 55 7.70 -0.31 11.15
C HIS A 55 7.08 -1.48 10.37
N GLU A 56 7.67 -1.83 9.23
CA GLU A 56 7.24 -2.96 8.40
C GLU A 56 6.98 -4.23 9.22
N THR A 57 7.93 -4.59 10.10
CA THR A 57 7.86 -5.78 10.96
C THR A 57 6.65 -5.75 11.88
N ALA A 58 6.39 -4.62 12.55
CA ALA A 58 5.23 -4.46 13.43
C ALA A 58 3.90 -4.58 12.67
N ILE A 59 3.82 -4.04 11.44
CA ILE A 59 2.63 -4.16 10.60
C ILE A 59 2.45 -5.62 10.14
N ALA A 60 3.53 -6.27 9.67
CA ALA A 60 3.48 -7.67 9.24
C ALA A 60 3.07 -8.60 10.39
N GLU A 61 3.62 -8.40 11.58
CA GLU A 61 3.24 -9.15 12.78
C GLU A 61 1.77 -8.93 13.17
N HIS A 62 1.26 -7.70 13.01
CA HIS A 62 -0.14 -7.42 13.23
C HIS A 62 -1.04 -8.19 12.26
N LEU A 63 -0.72 -8.17 10.95
CA LEU A 63 -1.46 -8.94 9.94
C LEU A 63 -1.42 -10.45 10.24
N ILE A 64 -0.25 -11.00 10.57
CA ILE A 64 -0.10 -12.42 10.97
C ILE A 64 -0.96 -12.75 12.20
N ARG A 65 -1.06 -11.82 13.15
CA ARG A 65 -1.91 -12.00 14.34
C ARG A 65 -3.38 -12.07 13.96
N ILE A 66 -3.83 -11.27 13.01
CA ILE A 66 -5.18 -11.34 12.46
C ILE A 66 -5.39 -12.70 11.77
N GLU A 67 -4.49 -13.12 10.88
CA GLU A 67 -4.59 -14.42 10.19
C GLU A 67 -4.78 -15.58 11.19
N THR A 68 -4.01 -15.55 12.28
CA THR A 68 -3.96 -16.67 13.24
C THR A 68 -5.05 -16.66 14.29
N LEU A 69 -5.28 -15.51 14.93
CA LEU A 69 -6.19 -15.41 16.07
C LEU A 69 -7.63 -15.16 15.64
N GLU A 70 -7.81 -14.34 14.62
CA GLU A 70 -9.11 -13.88 14.15
C GLU A 70 -9.64 -14.77 13.02
N MET A 71 -8.83 -15.06 12.00
CA MET A 71 -9.23 -15.88 10.84
C MET A 71 -8.98 -17.38 11.05
N ARG A 72 -8.29 -17.78 12.12
CA ARG A 72 -7.95 -19.18 12.46
C ARG A 72 -7.19 -19.92 11.34
N LEU A 73 -6.42 -19.19 10.53
CA LEU A 73 -5.62 -19.77 9.47
C LEU A 73 -4.39 -20.48 10.05
N SER A 74 -4.11 -21.66 9.52
CA SER A 74 -2.95 -22.45 9.96
C SER A 74 -1.65 -21.83 9.41
N PRO A 75 -0.50 -21.99 10.10
CA PRO A 75 0.79 -21.58 9.55
C PRO A 75 1.15 -22.22 8.20
N ARG A 76 0.54 -23.38 7.87
CA ARG A 76 0.73 -24.07 6.58
C ARG A 76 -0.08 -23.44 5.45
N THR A 77 -1.17 -22.75 5.79
CA THR A 77 -2.01 -21.99 4.85
C THR A 77 -1.40 -20.62 4.55
N ARG A 78 -0.44 -20.15 5.35
CA ARG A 78 0.28 -18.89 5.09
C ARG A 78 1.11 -19.04 3.83
N VAL A 79 0.62 -18.47 2.73
CA VAL A 79 1.50 -18.06 1.64
C VAL A 79 2.48 -17.06 2.25
N ARG A 80 3.71 -17.51 2.49
CA ARG A 80 4.72 -16.88 3.37
C ARG A 80 5.21 -15.49 2.89
N SER A 81 4.56 -14.86 1.91
CA SER A 81 4.98 -13.62 1.27
C SER A 81 3.93 -12.50 1.26
N THR A 82 2.64 -12.76 1.55
CA THR A 82 1.62 -11.72 1.37
C THR A 82 1.55 -10.72 2.52
N SER A 83 1.71 -11.18 3.77
CA SER A 83 1.76 -10.29 4.95
C SER A 83 2.90 -9.28 4.90
N THR A 84 4.12 -9.68 4.54
CA THR A 84 5.26 -8.77 4.38
C THR A 84 5.03 -7.77 3.25
N ARG A 85 4.55 -8.24 2.08
CA ARG A 85 4.24 -7.37 0.95
C ARG A 85 3.12 -6.38 1.29
N ALA A 86 2.08 -6.83 1.96
CA ALA A 86 0.99 -5.99 2.44
C ALA A 86 1.49 -4.97 3.48
N ALA A 87 2.36 -5.37 4.40
CA ALA A 87 2.98 -4.45 5.34
C ALA A 87 3.74 -3.32 4.64
N ARG A 88 4.52 -3.64 3.60
CA ARG A 88 5.21 -2.63 2.79
C ARG A 88 4.25 -1.72 2.03
N ALA A 89 3.17 -2.29 1.47
CA ALA A 89 2.13 -1.51 0.81
C ALA A 89 1.45 -0.54 1.78
N LEU A 90 1.05 -1.02 2.96
CA LEU A 90 0.45 -0.21 4.04
C LEU A 90 1.42 0.87 4.53
N LEU A 91 2.70 0.54 4.70
CA LEU A 91 3.74 1.52 5.04
C LEU A 91 3.84 2.61 3.96
N GLY A 92 3.80 2.20 2.69
CA GLY A 92 3.82 3.13 1.56
C GLY A 92 2.56 4.00 1.48
N LEU A 93 1.38 3.46 1.84
CA LEU A 93 0.17 4.26 1.96
C LEU A 93 0.31 5.31 3.05
N ARG A 94 0.83 4.93 4.21
CA ARG A 94 1.07 5.89 5.30
C ARG A 94 1.98 7.01 4.83
N ASP A 95 3.12 6.68 4.22
CA ASP A 95 4.10 7.68 3.80
C ASP A 95 3.49 8.61 2.71
N ALA A 96 2.82 8.04 1.70
CA ALA A 96 2.14 8.83 0.66
C ALA A 96 0.98 9.70 1.21
N CYS A 97 0.22 9.19 2.17
CA CYS A 97 -0.87 9.93 2.80
C CYS A 97 -0.39 10.98 3.80
N LEU A 98 0.78 10.81 4.44
CA LEU A 98 1.40 11.84 5.27
C LEU A 98 1.84 13.04 4.43
N ASP A 99 2.29 12.78 3.20
CA ASP A 99 2.72 13.84 2.28
C ASP A 99 1.53 14.55 1.62
N ALA A 100 0.49 13.82 1.20
CA ALA A 100 -0.68 14.40 0.53
C ALA A 100 -1.95 13.50 0.58
N PRO A 101 -2.70 13.49 1.69
CA PRO A 101 -3.74 12.48 1.97
C PRO A 101 -4.94 12.50 1.00
N HIS A 102 -5.26 13.64 0.40
CA HIS A 102 -6.39 13.80 -0.53
C HIS A 102 -6.01 13.68 -2.01
N VAL A 103 -4.72 13.46 -2.25
CA VAL A 103 -4.15 13.47 -3.59
C VAL A 103 -3.93 12.03 -4.03
N LEU A 104 -3.69 11.07 -3.13
CA LEU A 104 -3.50 9.68 -3.49
C LEU A 104 -4.78 9.05 -4.06
N VAL A 105 -4.71 8.59 -5.31
CA VAL A 105 -5.81 7.95 -6.06
C VAL A 105 -5.60 6.45 -6.21
N ALA A 106 -4.36 6.01 -6.39
CA ALA A 106 -4.06 4.59 -6.56
C ALA A 106 -2.64 4.26 -6.07
N GLN A 107 -2.46 3.00 -5.68
CA GLN A 107 -1.18 2.41 -5.34
C GLN A 107 -0.99 1.11 -6.11
N ILE A 108 0.23 0.89 -6.61
CA ILE A 108 0.64 -0.36 -7.25
C ILE A 108 1.92 -0.82 -6.57
N ILE A 109 1.96 -2.08 -6.12
CA ILE A 109 3.16 -2.68 -5.52
C ILE A 109 3.63 -3.86 -6.37
N SER A 110 4.94 -4.02 -6.51
CA SER A 110 5.51 -5.17 -7.20
C SER A 110 5.24 -6.47 -6.45
N TRP A 111 5.28 -7.60 -7.16
CA TRP A 111 5.02 -8.92 -6.57
C TRP A 111 5.98 -9.26 -5.42
N ASN A 112 7.25 -8.85 -5.51
CA ASN A 112 8.26 -9.01 -4.47
C ASN A 112 8.17 -7.96 -3.34
N GLY A 113 7.24 -6.99 -3.44
CA GLY A 113 7.05 -5.92 -2.46
C GLY A 113 8.16 -4.88 -2.40
N LEU A 114 9.08 -4.83 -3.37
CA LEU A 114 10.24 -3.94 -3.35
C LEU A 114 10.08 -2.66 -4.17
N HIS A 115 9.04 -2.55 -4.99
CA HIS A 115 8.76 -1.34 -5.75
C HIS A 115 7.32 -0.92 -5.51
N CYS A 116 7.11 0.37 -5.33
CA CYS A 116 5.78 0.94 -5.17
C CYS A 116 5.61 2.15 -6.09
N ILE A 117 4.42 2.28 -6.65
CA ILE A 117 4.00 3.43 -7.41
C ILE A 117 2.76 3.99 -6.76
N TRP A 118 2.75 5.30 -6.57
CA TRP A 118 1.59 6.05 -6.11
C TRP A 118 1.14 6.99 -7.21
N ILE A 119 -0.16 7.03 -7.45
CA ILE A 119 -0.77 7.96 -8.40
C ILE A 119 -1.51 9.02 -7.61
N PHE A 120 -1.21 10.26 -7.94
CA PHE A 120 -1.63 11.44 -7.23
C PHE A 120 -2.48 12.33 -8.15
N ARG A 121 -3.58 12.89 -7.63
CA ARG A 121 -4.42 13.91 -8.27
C ARG A 121 -4.12 15.29 -7.69
N ARG A 122 -3.69 16.20 -8.55
CA ARG A 122 -3.37 17.59 -8.22
C ARG A 122 -4.63 18.47 -8.18
N SER A 123 -4.49 19.66 -7.60
CA SER A 123 -5.57 20.65 -7.50
C SER A 123 -6.05 21.18 -8.86
N ASP A 124 -5.21 21.13 -9.90
CA ASP A 124 -5.56 21.47 -11.28
C ASP A 124 -6.32 20.34 -12.01
N GLY A 125 -6.60 19.23 -11.32
CA GLY A 125 -7.30 18.07 -11.86
C GLY A 125 -6.40 17.10 -12.64
N LEU A 126 -5.13 17.46 -12.86
CA LEU A 126 -4.15 16.58 -13.50
C LEU A 126 -3.65 15.53 -12.51
N HIS A 127 -3.08 14.46 -13.05
CA HIS A 127 -2.51 13.37 -12.31
C HIS A 127 -1.01 13.28 -12.54
N ASN A 128 -0.27 12.82 -11.56
CA ASN A 128 1.13 12.42 -11.67
C ASN A 128 1.32 11.08 -10.95
N TYR A 129 2.46 10.43 -11.17
CA TYR A 129 2.84 9.27 -10.39
C TYR A 129 4.22 9.45 -9.78
N GLN A 130 4.45 8.82 -8.63
CA GLN A 130 5.76 8.68 -8.02
C GLN A 130 6.11 7.21 -7.98
N HIS A 131 7.36 6.88 -8.21
CA HIS A 131 7.92 5.54 -8.04
C HIS A 131 8.88 5.58 -6.84
N ALA A 132 8.87 4.55 -6.02
CA ALA A 132 9.81 4.34 -4.94
C ALA A 132 10.31 2.89 -4.91
N VAL A 133 11.47 2.72 -4.28
CA VAL A 133 12.10 1.42 -4.04
C VAL A 133 12.21 1.20 -2.54
N PHE A 134 11.77 0.03 -2.09
CA PHE A 134 11.87 -0.35 -0.70
C PHE A 134 13.33 -0.63 -0.35
N ARG A 135 13.81 0.01 0.72
CA ARG A 135 15.12 -0.22 1.30
C ARG A 135 14.91 -0.75 2.72
N SER A 136 15.80 -1.64 3.15
CA SER A 136 15.92 -2.00 4.55
C SER A 136 17.37 -1.97 4.97
N GLU A 137 17.57 -1.60 6.23
CA GLU A 137 18.86 -1.65 6.91
C GLU A 137 18.66 -2.34 8.26
N ASN A 138 19.76 -2.90 8.77
CA ASN A 138 19.79 -3.53 10.07
C ASN A 138 20.81 -2.79 10.93
N ASP A 139 20.36 -2.24 12.06
CA ASP A 139 21.18 -1.54 13.02
C ASP A 139 21.09 -2.19 14.41
N GLU A 140 21.62 -1.53 15.44
CA GLU A 140 21.58 -2.02 16.83
C GLU A 140 20.17 -2.12 17.43
N ASN A 141 19.17 -1.46 16.82
CA ASN A 141 17.77 -1.47 17.22
C ASN A 141 16.93 -2.47 16.39
N GLY A 142 17.54 -3.13 15.40
CA GLY A 142 16.93 -4.17 14.58
C GLY A 142 16.81 -3.79 13.11
N GLU A 143 16.01 -4.56 12.37
CA GLU A 143 15.73 -4.29 10.96
C GLU A 143 14.64 -3.22 10.84
N TYR A 144 14.93 -2.17 10.08
CA TYR A 144 13.97 -1.15 9.71
C TYR A 144 13.97 -0.97 8.19
N GLY A 145 12.81 -0.62 7.64
CA GLY A 145 12.63 -0.43 6.21
C GLY A 145 11.81 0.82 5.88
N TRP A 146 12.09 1.39 4.72
CA TRP A 146 11.46 2.61 4.23
C TRP A 146 11.39 2.64 2.70
N TRP A 147 10.53 3.50 2.17
CA TRP A 147 10.48 3.78 0.74
C TRP A 147 11.47 4.87 0.38
N ALA A 148 12.50 4.53 -0.40
CA ALA A 148 13.46 5.47 -0.95
C ALA A 148 13.04 5.94 -2.35
N ASP A 149 13.64 7.03 -2.81
CA ASP A 149 13.52 7.56 -4.18
C ASP A 149 12.09 8.01 -4.56
N ALA A 150 11.20 8.15 -3.56
CA ALA A 150 9.85 8.68 -3.73
C ALA A 150 9.92 10.10 -4.32
N GLY A 151 9.53 10.23 -5.59
CA GLY A 151 9.61 11.50 -6.32
C GLY A 151 10.53 11.49 -7.54
N GLU A 152 11.30 10.42 -7.76
CA GLU A 152 12.08 10.25 -9.01
C GLU A 152 11.23 9.76 -10.21
N GLY A 153 9.91 9.61 -10.00
CA GLY A 153 8.94 9.35 -11.08
C GLY A 153 8.98 10.47 -12.11
N ARG A 154 9.15 10.11 -13.39
CA ARG A 154 9.27 11.08 -14.50
C ARG A 154 8.14 12.12 -14.45
N PRO A 155 8.43 13.41 -14.69
CA PRO A 155 7.46 14.49 -14.61
C PRO A 155 6.51 14.43 -15.81
N GLY A 156 5.49 13.59 -15.71
CA GLY A 156 4.34 13.59 -16.60
C GLY A 156 3.10 14.11 -15.87
N LEU A 157 2.35 14.99 -16.53
CA LEU A 157 1.03 15.40 -16.08
C LEU A 157 0.00 14.74 -17.00
N PHE A 158 -0.91 13.98 -16.40
CA PHE A 158 -1.88 13.16 -17.11
C PHE A 158 -3.30 13.64 -16.83
N SER A 159 -4.16 13.55 -17.83
CA SER A 159 -5.57 13.93 -17.68
C SER A 159 -6.35 12.96 -16.78
N THR A 160 -5.88 11.73 -16.61
CA THR A 160 -6.53 10.70 -15.79
C THR A 160 -5.52 9.86 -15.02
N ALA A 161 -5.97 9.24 -13.92
CA ALA A 161 -5.17 8.26 -13.18
C ALA A 161 -4.78 7.06 -14.05
N THR A 162 -5.68 6.58 -14.91
CA THR A 162 -5.40 5.49 -15.86
C THR A 162 -4.31 5.85 -16.86
N ALA A 163 -4.26 7.09 -17.34
CA ALA A 163 -3.18 7.54 -18.22
C ALA A 163 -1.83 7.63 -17.48
N ALA A 164 -1.83 8.08 -16.22
CA ALA A 164 -0.64 8.06 -15.37
C ALA A 164 -0.14 6.63 -15.13
N GLU A 165 -1.06 5.70 -14.85
CA GLU A 165 -0.74 4.28 -14.69
C GLU A 165 -0.18 3.67 -15.99
N ALA A 166 -0.81 3.94 -17.13
CA ALA A 166 -0.37 3.43 -18.42
C ALA A 166 1.06 3.89 -18.75
N GLU A 167 1.38 5.17 -18.49
CA GLU A 167 2.74 5.69 -18.66
C GLU A 167 3.72 5.04 -17.67
N ALA A 168 3.32 4.85 -16.41
CA ALA A 168 4.14 4.16 -15.42
C ALA A 168 4.45 2.72 -15.89
N ARG A 169 3.46 1.98 -16.40
CA ARG A 169 3.64 0.63 -16.97
C ARG A 169 4.54 0.65 -18.20
N ALA A 170 4.39 1.63 -19.08
CA ALA A 170 5.25 1.77 -20.27
C ALA A 170 6.71 2.09 -19.91
N THR A 171 6.93 2.87 -18.85
CA THR A 171 8.27 3.35 -18.46
C THR A 171 8.99 2.35 -17.56
N ILE A 172 8.32 1.79 -16.57
CA ILE A 172 8.92 1.04 -15.48
C ILE A 172 8.95 -0.46 -15.82
N GLY A 173 10.15 -1.01 -15.97
CA GLY A 173 10.35 -2.36 -16.52
C GLY A 173 9.65 -3.48 -15.75
N TRP A 174 9.64 -3.42 -14.40
CA TRP A 174 9.01 -4.48 -13.59
C TRP A 174 7.49 -4.51 -13.72
N LEU A 175 6.85 -3.38 -14.03
CA LEU A 175 5.39 -3.33 -14.27
C LEU A 175 4.98 -4.05 -15.55
N ARG A 176 5.89 -4.16 -16.54
CA ARG A 176 5.64 -4.87 -17.81
C ARG A 176 5.74 -6.37 -17.65
N THR A 177 6.48 -6.84 -16.66
CA THR A 177 6.70 -8.28 -16.40
C THR A 177 5.68 -8.89 -15.45
N CYS A 178 4.73 -8.10 -14.95
CA CYS A 178 3.68 -8.57 -14.04
C CYS A 178 2.46 -9.21 -14.74
N ASP A 179 2.47 -9.29 -16.07
CA ASP A 179 1.51 -10.11 -16.83
C ASP A 179 2.07 -11.53 -16.95
N GLY A 180 1.89 -12.35 -15.90
CA GLY A 180 2.25 -13.76 -15.87
C GLY A 180 1.19 -14.57 -15.15
#